data_AF-A0AAQ2GIS4-F1
#
_entry.id   AF-A0AAQ2GIS4-F1
#
_cell.length_a   1.000
_cell.length_b   1.000
_cell.length_c   1.000
_cell.angle_alpha   90.00
_cell.angle_beta   90.00
_cell.angle_gamma   90.00
#
_symmetry.space_group_name_H-M   'P 1'
#
loop_
_entity.id
_entity.type
_entity.pdbx_description
1 polymer ?
#
loop_
_entity_poly.entity_id
_entity_poly.type
_entity_poly.pdbx_seq_one_letter_code
_entity_poly.pdbx_strand_id
1 'polypeptide(L)'
;MSKKDLSQDQRNQLAKLAGLPDSEINTSDIPEVPAENWIRARRGHLYRPLKQPVTIRLDADVLSWFKEHVGGGYQTEINRVLRHHVIEQEKRRT
;
A
#
# COMPACT_ATOMS: atom_id res chain seq x y z
N MET A 1 -11.35 5.17 17.95
CA MET A 1 -12.29 4.50 17.03
C MET A 1 -13.29 3.74 17.87
N SER A 2 -14.52 4.23 18.01
CA SER A 2 -15.54 3.52 18.82
C SER A 2 -15.90 2.22 18.11
N LYS A 3 -15.71 1.09 18.79
CA LYS A 3 -16.06 -0.24 18.28
C LYS A 3 -17.58 -0.34 18.41
N LYS A 4 -18.31 -0.04 17.34
CA LYS A 4 -19.77 -0.14 17.34
C LYS A 4 -20.13 -1.61 17.36
N ASP A 5 -20.74 -2.07 18.44
CA ASP A 5 -21.19 -3.45 18.56
C ASP A 5 -22.30 -3.73 17.53
N LEU A 6 -22.24 -4.92 16.92
CA LEU A 6 -23.24 -5.36 15.94
C LEU A 6 -24.61 -5.48 16.60
N SER A 7 -25.64 -4.95 15.95
CA SER A 7 -27.04 -5.17 16.32
C SER A 7 -27.38 -6.67 16.26
N GLN A 8 -28.40 -7.09 17.02
CA GLN A 8 -28.87 -8.47 16.99
C GLN A 8 -29.29 -8.91 15.58
N ASP A 9 -29.89 -8.02 14.79
CA ASP A 9 -30.28 -8.31 13.40
C ASP A 9 -29.06 -8.58 12.52
N GLN A 10 -27.98 -7.83 12.70
CA GLN A 10 -26.73 -8.03 11.97
C GLN A 10 -26.09 -9.37 12.35
N ARG A 11 -26.13 -9.75 13.63
CA ARG A 11 -25.63 -11.05 14.10
C ARG A 11 -26.44 -12.20 13.49
N ASN A 12 -27.76 -12.08 13.45
CA ASN A 12 -28.64 -13.08 12.85
C ASN A 12 -28.39 -13.20 11.33
N GLN A 13 -28.20 -12.08 10.64
CA GLN A 13 -27.85 -12.07 9.22
C GLN A 13 -26.49 -12.76 8.96
N LEU A 14 -25.48 -12.47 9.78
CA LEU A 14 -24.17 -13.13 9.66
C LEU A 14 -24.25 -14.63 9.92
N ALA A 15 -25.03 -15.06 10.92
CA ALA A 15 -25.25 -16.48 11.19
C ALA A 15 -25.94 -17.19 10.01
N LYS A 16 -26.90 -16.52 9.36
CA LYS A 16 -27.54 -17.03 8.15
C LYS A 16 -26.56 -17.16 6.99
N LEU A 17 -25.72 -16.14 6.75
CA LEU A 17 -24.71 -16.18 5.70
C LEU A 17 -23.64 -17.24 5.94
N ALA A 18 -23.21 -17.43 7.19
CA ALA A 18 -22.22 -18.44 7.56
C ALA A 18 -22.72 -19.89 7.37
N GLY A 19 -24.03 -20.11 7.39
CA GLY A 19 -24.65 -21.40 7.13
C GLY A 19 -25.01 -21.66 5.66
N LEU A 20 -24.83 -20.67 4.77
CA LEU A 20 -25.14 -20.82 3.35
C LEU A 20 -24.02 -21.65 2.68
N PRO A 21 -24.35 -22.74 1.95
CA PRO A 21 -23.33 -23.52 1.25
C PRO A 21 -22.77 -22.75 0.05
N ASP A 22 -21.49 -22.97 -0.26
CA ASP A 22 -20.80 -22.28 -1.36
C ASP A 22 -21.52 -22.40 -2.71
N SER A 23 -22.20 -23.53 -2.96
CA SER A 23 -22.96 -23.78 -4.19
C SER A 23 -24.16 -22.84 -4.40
N GLU A 24 -24.67 -22.23 -3.33
CA GLU A 24 -25.77 -21.27 -3.38
C GLU A 24 -25.27 -19.81 -3.51
N ILE A 25 -23.95 -19.58 -3.47
CA ILE A 25 -23.37 -18.25 -3.64
C ILE A 25 -23.47 -17.84 -5.11
N ASN A 26 -24.30 -16.83 -5.38
CA ASN A 26 -24.41 -16.24 -6.71
C ASN A 26 -23.23 -15.30 -6.99
N THR A 27 -22.39 -15.63 -7.98
CA THR A 27 -21.25 -14.82 -8.43
C THR A 27 -21.43 -14.28 -9.85
N SER A 28 -22.67 -14.20 -10.35
CA SER A 28 -22.96 -13.78 -11.73
C SER A 28 -22.48 -12.36 -12.08
N ASP A 29 -22.36 -11.49 -11.08
CA ASP A 29 -21.85 -10.12 -11.21
C ASP A 29 -20.32 -10.04 -11.15
N ILE A 30 -19.66 -11.05 -10.57
CA ILE A 30 -18.21 -11.12 -10.39
C ILE A 30 -17.72 -12.52 -10.83
N PRO A 31 -17.61 -12.76 -12.14
CA PRO A 31 -17.13 -14.03 -12.65
C PRO A 31 -15.70 -14.31 -12.21
N GLU A 32 -15.36 -15.60 -12.05
CA GLU A 32 -14.01 -16.00 -11.67
C GLU A 32 -12.99 -15.58 -12.75
N VAL A 33 -11.84 -15.07 -12.30
CA VAL A 33 -10.80 -14.57 -13.18
C VAL A 33 -9.99 -15.75 -13.75
N PRO A 34 -9.89 -15.91 -15.09
CA PRO A 34 -9.16 -17.02 -15.71
C PRO A 34 -7.70 -17.09 -15.28
N ALA A 35 -7.12 -18.30 -15.23
CA ALA A 35 -5.71 -18.55 -14.89
C ALA A 35 -4.73 -17.68 -15.72
N GLU A 36 -5.05 -17.45 -16.99
CA GLU A 36 -4.26 -16.62 -17.92
C GLU A 36 -4.10 -15.17 -17.44
N ASN A 37 -5.12 -14.62 -16.78
CA ASN A 37 -5.10 -13.26 -16.27
C ASN A 37 -4.16 -13.14 -15.05
N TRP A 38 -3.92 -14.23 -14.33
CA TRP A 38 -2.98 -14.27 -13.21
C TRP A 38 -1.52 -14.15 -13.65
N ILE A 39 -1.19 -14.51 -14.90
CA ILE A 39 0.17 -14.39 -15.46
C ILE A 39 0.63 -12.92 -15.46
N ARG A 40 -0.30 -11.98 -15.65
CA ARG A 40 -0.03 -10.53 -15.65
C ARG A 40 -0.40 -9.85 -14.34
N ALA A 41 -0.93 -10.59 -13.37
CA ALA A 41 -1.30 -10.04 -12.08
C ALA A 41 -0.03 -9.56 -11.36
N ARG A 42 0.05 -8.24 -11.14
CA ARG A 42 1.08 -7.67 -10.28
C ARG A 42 0.55 -7.66 -8.86
N ARG A 43 1.26 -8.30 -7.95
CA ARG A 43 1.01 -8.14 -6.51
C ARG A 43 1.10 -6.63 -6.22
N GLY A 44 0.00 -6.04 -5.76
CA GLY A 44 -0.04 -4.60 -5.51
C GLY A 44 1.12 -4.16 -4.61
N HIS A 45 1.61 -2.94 -4.79
CA HIS A 45 2.63 -2.30 -3.94
C HIS A 45 2.06 -2.01 -2.53
N LEU A 46 1.54 -3.02 -1.84
CA LEU A 46 0.89 -2.89 -0.54
C LEU A 46 1.91 -2.56 0.55
N TYR A 47 3.20 -2.80 0.27
CA TYR A 47 4.27 -2.29 1.10
C TYR A 47 4.38 -0.77 0.96
N ARG A 48 3.84 -0.05 1.93
CA ARG A 48 4.22 1.33 2.20
C ARG A 48 5.32 1.32 3.27
N PRO A 49 6.56 1.69 2.91
CA PRO A 49 7.62 1.88 3.88
C PRO A 49 7.17 2.86 4.97
N LEU A 50 7.31 2.44 6.23
CA LEU A 50 7.05 3.30 7.37
C LEU A 50 8.06 4.45 7.36
N LYS A 51 7.57 5.68 7.18
CA LYS A 51 8.40 6.88 7.26
C LYS A 51 8.63 7.21 8.72
N GLN A 52 9.88 7.27 9.15
CA GLN A 52 10.24 7.71 10.48
C GLN A 52 10.59 9.21 10.43
N PRO A 53 9.96 10.06 11.26
CA PRO A 53 10.33 11.46 11.35
C PRO A 53 11.70 11.57 12.01
N VAL A 54 12.68 12.07 11.26
CA VAL A 54 14.04 12.30 11.74
C VAL A 54 14.46 13.73 11.42
N THR A 55 15.25 14.33 12.31
CA THR A 55 15.87 15.64 12.06
C THR A 55 17.28 15.40 11.55
N ILE A 56 17.50 15.73 10.27
CA ILE A 56 18.82 15.67 9.63
C ILE A 56 19.24 17.07 9.18
N ARG A 57 20.54 17.32 9.11
CA ARG A 57 21.09 18.52 8.49
C ARG A 57 21.39 18.20 7.03
N LEU A 58 20.97 19.09 6.14
CA LEU A 58 21.27 19.07 4.71
C LEU A 58 21.97 20.37 4.36
N ASP A 59 22.87 20.32 3.38
CA ASP A 59 23.52 21.52 2.87
C ASP A 59 22.49 22.46 2.25
N ALA A 60 22.74 23.76 2.41
CA ALA A 60 21.76 24.79 2.05
C ALA A 60 21.51 24.84 0.54
N ASP A 61 22.56 24.65 -0.27
CA ASP A 61 22.51 24.59 -1.73
C ASP A 61 21.72 23.38 -2.23
N VAL A 62 21.94 22.20 -1.64
CA VAL A 62 21.21 20.97 -1.96
C VAL A 62 19.73 21.17 -1.63
N LEU A 63 19.40 21.72 -0.46
CA LEU A 63 18.02 21.97 -0.08
C LEU A 63 17.34 22.98 -1.01
N SER A 64 18.03 24.07 -1.36
CA SER A 64 17.53 25.07 -2.30
C SER A 64 17.25 24.47 -3.67
N TRP A 65 18.18 23.65 -4.19
CA TRP A 65 18.00 22.96 -5.48
C TRP A 65 16.72 22.12 -5.50
N PHE A 66 16.49 21.28 -4.47
CA PHE A 66 15.28 20.45 -4.41
C PHE A 66 14.00 21.29 -4.27
N LYS A 67 14.04 22.38 -3.51
CA LYS A 67 12.88 23.29 -3.37
C LYS A 67 12.54 23.97 -4.70
N GLU A 68 13.54 24.45 -5.42
CA GLU A 68 13.38 25.15 -6.69
C GLU A 68 12.93 24.22 -7.82
N HIS A 69 13.55 23.03 -7.93
CA HIS A 69 13.33 22.14 -9.07
C HIS A 69 12.14 21.19 -8.88
N VAL A 70 11.79 20.84 -7.63
CA VAL A 70 10.68 19.90 -7.33
C VAL A 70 9.44 20.61 -6.79
N GLY A 71 9.61 21.74 -6.09
CA GLY A 71 8.51 22.45 -5.46
C GLY A 71 7.87 21.67 -4.31
N GLY A 72 6.53 21.56 -4.31
CA GLY A 72 5.71 21.03 -3.19
C GLY A 72 5.95 19.58 -2.76
N GLY A 73 6.84 18.85 -3.43
CA GLY A 73 7.20 17.46 -3.14
C GLY A 73 8.66 17.24 -2.70
N TYR A 74 9.45 18.30 -2.48
CA TYR A 74 10.90 18.21 -2.32
C TYR A 74 11.36 17.20 -1.24
N GLN A 75 10.66 17.08 -0.11
CA GLN A 75 10.99 16.10 0.93
C GLN A 75 10.78 14.65 0.48
N THR A 76 9.71 14.40 -0.30
CA THR A 76 9.44 13.08 -0.87
C THR A 76 10.51 12.72 -1.90
N GLU A 77 10.97 13.70 -2.68
CA GLU A 77 12.04 13.52 -3.64
C GLU A 77 13.38 13.20 -2.99
N ILE A 78 13.77 13.97 -1.97
CA ILE A 78 14.99 13.70 -1.19
C ILE A 78 14.97 12.26 -0.68
N ASN A 79 13.85 11.81 -0.11
CA ASN A 79 13.72 10.44 0.37
C ASN A 79 13.79 9.39 -0.77
N ARG A 80 13.30 9.71 -1.97
CA ARG A 80 13.42 8.83 -3.15
C ARG A 80 14.88 8.66 -3.57
N VAL A 81 15.63 9.77 -3.64
CA VAL A 81 17.06 9.76 -4.00
C VAL A 81 17.87 8.97 -2.97
N LEU A 82 17.65 9.21 -1.68
CA LEU A 82 18.32 8.47 -0.61
C LEU A 82 18.04 6.96 -0.69
N ARG A 83 16.79 6.58 -0.97
CA ARG A 83 16.44 5.16 -1.15
C ARG A 83 17.17 4.52 -2.32
N HIS A 84 17.22 5.22 -3.46
CA HIS A 84 17.93 4.71 -4.63
C HIS A 84 19.41 4.51 -4.32
N HIS A 85 20.03 5.48 -3.64
CA HIS A 85 21.41 5.35 -3.19
C HIS A 85 21.62 4.10 -2.31
N VAL A 86 20.76 3.86 -1.31
CA VAL A 86 20.85 2.67 -0.45
C VAL A 86 20.76 1.37 -1.25
N ILE A 87 19.78 1.25 -2.16
CA ILE A 87 19.61 0.05 -3.00
C ILE A 87 20.87 -0.22 -3.82
N GLU A 88 21.45 0.82 -4.44
CA GLU A 88 22.65 0.67 -5.25
C GLU A 88 23.88 0.27 -4.41
N GLN A 89 23.98 0.74 -3.17
CA GLN A 89 25.06 0.32 -2.26
C GLN A 89 24.90 -1.15 -1.83
N GLU A 90 23.69 -1.60 -1.53
CA GLU A 90 23.43 -3.01 -1.16
C GLU A 90 23.75 -3.97 -2.31
N LYS A 91 23.39 -3.60 -3.55
CA LYS A 91 23.74 -4.39 -4.75
C LYS A 91 25.25 -4.56 -4.96
N ARG A 92 26.05 -3.57 -4.58
CA ARG A 92 27.52 -3.62 -4.71
C ARG A 92 28.18 -4.49 -3.65
N ARG A 93 27.47 -4.78 -2.55
CA ARG A 93 27.95 -5.59 -1.44
C ARG A 93 27.63 -7.07 -1.60
N THR A 94 26.68 -7.41 -2.47
CA THR A 94 26.27 -8.78 -2.80
C THR A 94 27.01 -9.26 -4.05
#